data_AF-A0A2P6PPE7-F1
#
_entry.id   AF-A0A2P6PPE7-F1
#
_cell.length_a   1.000
_cell.length_b   1.000
_cell.length_c   1.000
_cell.angle_alpha   90.00
_cell.angle_beta   90.00
_cell.angle_gamma   90.00
#
_symmetry.space_group_name_H-M   'P 1'
#
loop_
_entity.id
_entity.type
_entity.pdbx_description
1 polymer ?
#
loop_
_entity_poly.entity_id
_entity_poly.type
_entity_poly.pdbx_seq_one_letter_code
_entity_poly.pdbx_strand_id
1 'polypeptide(L)'
;MNLESFTCVSKLSLFLGMVLNKSFKLSYVKIRAQHLKYLGVFGCHDTLKARINTPSLGHFDFQGYIKSRVCLSAPHLLMARIIIEDKQFSTFNGPWKHFSTLRDFLESFGCSKNITLSICDFKALIFPENFRRAFYPPLLGLKNLVLLTANFPSVEIESSSLKESLAWMSSSAVELIPISVL
;
A
#
# COMPACT_ATOMS: atom_id res chain seq x y z
N MET A 1 -0.62 3.51 -25.84
CA MET A 1 0.59 4.27 -25.45
C MET A 1 1.53 3.31 -24.74
N ASN A 2 2.74 3.08 -25.26
CA ASN A 2 3.74 2.14 -24.70
C ASN A 2 4.71 2.90 -23.79
N LEU A 3 4.20 3.51 -22.73
CA LEU A 3 5.04 4.31 -21.84
C LEU A 3 5.71 3.38 -20.81
N GLU A 4 7.02 3.18 -20.94
CA GLU A 4 7.82 2.38 -19.99
C GLU A 4 8.32 3.22 -18.81
N SER A 5 8.52 4.51 -19.03
CA SER A 5 8.97 5.44 -18.00
C SER A 5 8.18 6.74 -18.03
N PHE A 6 7.82 7.26 -16.86
CA PHE A 6 7.19 8.57 -16.72
C PHE A 6 8.00 9.45 -15.77
N THR A 7 8.27 10.69 -16.19
CA THR A 7 8.88 11.70 -15.33
C THR A 7 8.03 12.97 -15.32
N CYS A 8 7.68 13.44 -14.14
CA CYS A 8 7.06 14.75 -13.94
C CYS A 8 7.91 15.58 -12.97
N VAL A 9 8.27 16.78 -13.40
CA VAL A 9 8.90 17.78 -12.54
C VAL A 9 8.09 19.06 -12.66
N SER A 10 7.51 19.53 -11.56
CA SER A 10 6.71 20.74 -11.54
C SER A 10 6.97 21.58 -10.29
N LYS A 11 7.12 22.89 -10.51
CA LYS A 11 7.14 23.91 -9.45
C LYS A 11 5.86 24.77 -9.48
N LEU A 12 4.92 24.46 -10.37
CA LEU A 12 3.70 25.26 -10.53
C LEU A 12 2.77 25.04 -9.33
N SER A 13 2.41 26.12 -8.64
CA SER A 13 1.51 26.09 -7.48
C SER A 13 0.09 25.65 -7.83
N LEU A 14 -0.33 25.84 -9.08
CA LEU A 14 -1.64 25.43 -9.59
C LEU A 14 -1.71 23.93 -9.92
N PHE A 15 -0.58 23.22 -9.95
CA PHE A 15 -0.55 21.81 -10.28
C PHE A 15 -0.86 20.95 -9.05
N LEU A 16 -2.14 20.74 -8.78
CA LEU A 16 -2.62 20.15 -7.54
C LEU A 16 -2.94 18.64 -7.62
N GLY A 17 -3.19 18.10 -8.81
CA GLY A 17 -3.62 16.72 -8.99
C GLY A 17 -2.99 16.03 -10.20
N MET A 18 -2.69 14.74 -10.05
CA MET A 18 -2.20 13.88 -11.13
C MET A 18 -2.77 12.47 -11.01
N VAL A 19 -3.16 11.86 -12.12
CA VAL A 19 -3.53 10.44 -12.21
C VAL A 19 -2.75 9.77 -13.32
N LEU A 20 -2.08 8.67 -13.00
CA LEU A 20 -1.46 7.75 -13.95
C LEU A 20 -2.31 6.48 -14.01
N ASN A 21 -3.06 6.30 -15.08
CA ASN A 21 -3.96 5.15 -15.24
C ASN A 21 -3.44 4.18 -16.31
N LYS A 22 -3.81 2.89 -16.19
CA LYS A 22 -3.43 1.81 -17.11
C LYS A 22 -1.92 1.73 -17.33
N SER A 23 -1.15 1.85 -16.25
CA SER A 23 0.31 1.92 -16.22
C SER A 23 1.00 0.54 -16.37
N PHE A 24 0.42 -0.39 -17.14
CA PHE A 24 0.82 -1.81 -17.16
C PHE A 24 2.21 -2.07 -17.75
N LYS A 25 2.72 -1.15 -18.58
CA LYS A 25 4.10 -1.21 -19.11
C LYS A 25 5.05 -0.30 -18.35
N LEU A 26 4.54 0.50 -17.42
CA LEU A 26 5.30 1.51 -16.71
C LEU A 26 6.18 0.81 -15.67
N SER A 27 7.47 0.71 -15.98
CA SER A 27 8.48 0.13 -15.10
C SER A 27 9.15 1.18 -14.23
N TYR A 28 9.10 2.47 -14.63
CA TYR A 28 9.74 3.55 -13.91
C TYR A 28 8.87 4.81 -13.81
N VAL A 29 8.72 5.34 -12.60
CA VAL A 29 8.03 6.61 -12.33
C VAL A 29 8.94 7.50 -11.51
N LYS A 30 9.07 8.76 -11.92
CA LYS A 30 9.75 9.79 -11.14
C LYS A 30 8.90 11.05 -11.07
N ILE A 31 8.43 11.41 -9.89
CA ILE A 31 7.59 12.59 -9.68
C ILE A 31 8.29 13.52 -8.69
N ARG A 32 8.48 14.77 -9.09
CA ARG A 32 8.98 15.87 -8.26
C ARG A 32 8.06 17.08 -8.44
N ALA A 33 6.99 17.14 -7.65
CA ALA A 33 5.98 18.17 -7.78
C ALA A 33 5.68 18.77 -6.40
N GLN A 34 6.19 19.99 -6.15
CA GLN A 34 6.21 20.56 -4.80
C GLN A 34 4.81 20.82 -4.24
N HIS A 35 3.89 21.27 -5.09
CA HIS A 35 2.54 21.67 -4.70
C HIS A 35 1.45 20.63 -5.00
N LEU A 36 1.86 19.44 -5.48
CA LEU A 36 0.91 18.38 -5.78
C LEU A 36 0.23 17.92 -4.49
N LYS A 37 -1.10 17.97 -4.45
CA LYS A 37 -1.93 17.60 -3.29
C LYS A 37 -2.49 16.19 -3.41
N TYR A 38 -2.76 15.75 -4.65
CA TYR A 38 -3.32 14.44 -4.96
C TYR A 38 -2.51 13.73 -6.04
N LEU A 39 -2.22 12.45 -5.82
CA LEU A 39 -1.60 11.56 -6.80
C LEU A 39 -2.34 10.22 -6.82
N GLY A 40 -2.72 9.77 -8.01
CA GLY A 40 -3.21 8.42 -8.24
C GLY A 40 -2.31 7.66 -9.19
N VAL A 41 -1.95 6.43 -8.85
CA VAL A 41 -1.11 5.55 -9.67
C VAL A 41 -1.79 4.18 -9.75
N PHE A 42 -2.41 3.89 -10.90
CA PHE A 42 -3.31 2.76 -11.08
C PHE A 42 -2.88 1.81 -12.21
N GLY A 43 -3.09 0.50 -11.97
CA GLY A 43 -2.87 -0.57 -12.93
C GLY A 43 -1.40 -0.71 -13.31
N CYS A 44 -0.51 -0.78 -12.33
CA CYS A 44 0.93 -0.83 -12.54
C CYS A 44 1.47 -2.24 -12.72
N HIS A 45 2.58 -2.39 -13.44
CA HIS A 45 3.31 -3.66 -13.53
C HIS A 45 3.93 -4.04 -12.18
N ASP A 46 4.17 -5.34 -11.94
CA ASP A 46 4.78 -5.84 -10.70
C ASP A 46 6.24 -5.43 -10.52
N THR A 47 6.90 -4.97 -11.59
CA THR A 47 8.27 -4.46 -11.59
C THR A 47 8.37 -2.94 -11.47
N LEU A 48 7.28 -2.24 -11.17
CA LEU A 48 7.27 -0.78 -11.06
C LEU A 48 8.33 -0.30 -10.06
N LYS A 49 9.11 0.70 -10.46
CA LYS A 49 10.02 1.47 -9.60
C LYS A 49 9.56 2.93 -9.60
N ALA A 50 8.89 3.36 -8.53
CA ALA A 50 8.42 4.71 -8.37
C ALA A 50 9.31 5.49 -7.37
N ARG A 51 9.71 6.71 -7.75
CA ARG A 51 10.36 7.68 -6.87
C ARG A 51 9.53 8.95 -6.85
N ILE A 52 8.83 9.19 -5.75
CA ILE A 52 7.86 10.28 -5.60
C ILE A 52 8.36 11.20 -4.50
N ASN A 53 8.65 12.46 -4.84
CA ASN A 53 8.99 13.51 -3.89
C ASN A 53 8.03 14.68 -4.08
N THR A 54 7.08 14.78 -3.17
CA THR A 54 5.93 15.69 -3.26
C THR A 54 5.57 16.14 -1.85
N PRO A 55 6.26 17.15 -1.28
CA PRO A 55 6.13 17.51 0.13
C PRO A 55 4.74 17.99 0.54
N SER A 56 3.95 18.54 -0.39
CA SER A 56 2.55 18.95 -0.13
C SER A 56 1.51 17.89 -0.44
N LEU A 57 1.92 16.65 -0.74
CA LEU A 57 0.99 15.57 -1.06
C LEU A 57 0.18 15.22 0.19
N GLY A 58 -1.13 15.45 0.11
CA GLY A 58 -2.06 15.12 1.18
C GLY A 58 -2.70 13.74 0.98
N HIS A 59 -2.87 13.31 -0.28
CA HIS A 59 -3.56 12.07 -0.63
C HIS A 59 -2.83 11.30 -1.72
N PHE A 60 -2.66 9.99 -1.50
CA PHE A 60 -2.04 9.08 -2.47
C PHE A 60 -2.88 7.83 -2.69
N ASP A 61 -3.30 7.59 -3.94
CA ASP A 61 -3.92 6.33 -4.35
C ASP A 61 -2.92 5.48 -5.12
N PHE A 62 -2.76 4.22 -4.71
CA PHE A 62 -1.91 3.24 -5.37
C PHE A 62 -2.69 1.96 -5.64
N GLN A 63 -2.64 1.45 -6.87
CA GLN A 63 -3.16 0.15 -7.26
C GLN A 63 -2.10 -0.61 -8.07
N GLY A 64 -1.66 -1.75 -7.55
CA GLY A 64 -0.61 -2.58 -8.16
C GLY A 64 -0.22 -3.78 -7.31
N TYR A 65 1.06 -4.17 -7.37
CA TYR A 65 1.57 -5.43 -6.78
C TYR A 65 2.58 -5.17 -5.67
N ILE A 66 2.72 -6.10 -4.71
CA ILE A 66 3.67 -5.98 -3.59
C ILE A 66 5.14 -5.93 -4.03
N LYS A 67 5.45 -6.42 -5.24
CA LYS A 67 6.81 -6.36 -5.80
C LYS A 67 7.18 -4.96 -6.31
N SER A 68 6.21 -4.06 -6.40
CA SER A 68 6.42 -2.67 -6.78
C SER A 68 7.30 -1.99 -5.75
N ARG A 69 8.33 -1.28 -6.20
CA ARG A 69 9.24 -0.52 -5.35
C ARG A 69 8.82 0.94 -5.38
N VAL A 70 8.07 1.34 -4.37
CA VAL A 70 7.62 2.73 -4.21
C VAL A 70 8.51 3.43 -3.19
N CYS A 71 9.24 4.45 -3.59
CA CYS A 71 9.97 5.32 -2.68
C CYS A 71 9.20 6.64 -2.57
N LEU A 72 8.44 6.81 -1.47
CA LEU A 72 7.58 7.96 -1.25
C LEU A 72 8.19 8.92 -0.22
N SER A 73 8.43 10.15 -0.63
CA SER A 73 8.82 11.26 0.24
C SER A 73 7.71 12.32 0.22
N ALA A 74 6.79 12.18 1.18
CA ALA A 74 5.61 13.02 1.35
C ALA A 74 5.33 13.23 2.85
N PRO A 75 6.10 14.10 3.54
CA PRO A 75 6.00 14.29 5.00
C PRO A 75 4.61 14.76 5.48
N HIS A 76 3.80 15.36 4.61
CA HIS A 76 2.44 15.81 4.94
C HIS A 76 1.34 14.86 4.44
N LEU A 77 1.69 13.62 4.09
CA LEU A 77 0.72 12.63 3.63
C LEU A 77 -0.30 12.33 4.72
N LEU A 78 -1.55 12.68 4.43
CA LEU A 78 -2.66 12.49 5.36
C LEU A 78 -3.28 11.10 5.17
N MET A 79 -3.41 10.65 3.93
CA MET A 79 -4.11 9.42 3.57
C MET A 79 -3.40 8.72 2.41
N ALA A 80 -3.26 7.41 2.52
CA ALA A 80 -2.93 6.54 1.41
C ALA A 80 -4.01 5.47 1.23
N ARG A 81 -4.50 5.31 0.00
CA ARG A 81 -5.33 4.16 -0.38
C ARG A 81 -4.48 3.22 -1.20
N ILE A 82 -4.43 1.96 -0.81
CA ILE A 82 -3.58 0.95 -1.40
C ILE A 82 -4.46 -0.23 -1.79
N ILE A 83 -4.48 -0.56 -3.08
CA ILE A 83 -5.18 -1.72 -3.63
C ILE A 83 -4.13 -2.68 -4.17
N ILE A 84 -4.07 -3.89 -3.59
CA ILE A 84 -3.08 -4.88 -4.00
C ILE A 84 -3.73 -5.95 -4.86
N GLU A 85 -3.27 -6.09 -6.11
CA GLU A 85 -3.81 -7.00 -7.13
C GLU A 85 -3.03 -8.32 -7.25
N ASP A 86 -2.27 -8.71 -6.23
CA ASP A 86 -1.38 -9.87 -6.34
C ASP A 86 -2.18 -11.19 -6.41
N LYS A 87 -2.18 -11.80 -7.59
CA LYS A 87 -2.85 -13.09 -7.88
C LYS A 87 -2.38 -14.23 -7.00
N GLN A 88 -1.21 -14.08 -6.38
CA GLN A 88 -0.72 -15.07 -5.43
C GLN A 88 -1.62 -15.13 -4.19
N PHE A 89 -2.33 -14.06 -3.82
CA PHE A 89 -3.26 -14.09 -2.68
C PHE A 89 -4.47 -14.99 -2.91
N SER A 90 -4.93 -15.15 -4.17
CA SER A 90 -6.16 -15.89 -4.47
C SER A 90 -5.97 -17.37 -4.82
N THR A 91 -4.72 -17.84 -4.92
CA THR A 91 -4.39 -19.19 -5.43
C THR A 91 -3.67 -20.07 -4.42
N PHE A 92 -3.53 -19.60 -3.18
CA PHE A 92 -2.54 -20.17 -2.28
C PHE A 92 -3.15 -20.96 -1.11
N ASN A 93 -3.02 -22.29 -1.19
CA ASN A 93 -3.45 -23.24 -0.16
C ASN A 93 -2.34 -23.59 0.87
N GLY A 94 -1.26 -22.81 0.96
CA GLY A 94 -0.09 -23.09 1.82
C GLY A 94 0.26 -21.97 2.82
N PRO A 95 1.42 -22.02 3.48
CA PRO A 95 1.95 -20.93 4.33
C PRO A 95 2.58 -19.82 3.48
N TRP A 96 2.01 -18.60 3.54
CA TRP A 96 2.38 -17.49 2.66
C TRP A 96 3.89 -17.22 2.77
N LYS A 97 4.59 -17.01 1.64
CA LYS A 97 6.07 -16.91 1.66
C LYS A 97 6.61 -15.51 1.42
N HIS A 98 5.75 -14.54 1.11
CA HIS A 98 6.14 -13.19 0.72
C HIS A 98 5.95 -12.17 1.85
N PHE A 99 6.06 -12.60 3.12
CA PHE A 99 5.91 -11.72 4.29
C PHE A 99 6.92 -10.57 4.27
N SER A 100 8.20 -10.83 3.95
CA SER A 100 9.21 -9.77 3.82
C SER A 100 8.86 -8.78 2.73
N THR A 101 8.47 -9.27 1.54
CA THR A 101 8.09 -8.40 0.42
C THR A 101 6.89 -7.53 0.75
N LEU A 102 5.86 -8.09 1.39
CA LEU A 102 4.70 -7.32 1.82
C LEU A 102 5.06 -6.30 2.91
N ARG A 103 5.87 -6.68 3.90
CA ARG A 103 6.36 -5.77 4.94
C ARG A 103 7.09 -4.57 4.33
N ASP A 104 8.09 -4.82 3.48
CA ASP A 104 8.92 -3.77 2.88
C ASP A 104 8.08 -2.88 1.93
N PHE A 105 7.10 -3.47 1.25
CA PHE A 105 6.12 -2.72 0.47
C PHE A 105 5.28 -1.78 1.36
N LEU A 106 4.75 -2.27 2.48
CA LEU A 106 3.96 -1.45 3.40
C LEU A 106 4.80 -0.35 4.05
N GLU A 107 6.06 -0.62 4.39
CA GLU A 107 7.00 0.36 4.94
C GLU A 107 7.19 1.58 4.02
N SER A 108 7.05 1.38 2.70
CA SER A 108 7.09 2.45 1.71
C SER A 108 5.99 3.52 1.90
N PHE A 109 4.93 3.19 2.65
CA PHE A 109 3.81 4.07 2.97
C PHE A 109 3.80 4.51 4.44
N GLY A 110 4.85 4.20 5.20
CA GLY A 110 4.95 4.50 6.64
C GLY A 110 4.92 5.99 7.00
N CYS A 111 5.07 6.89 6.02
CA CYS A 111 4.89 8.33 6.22
C CYS A 111 3.41 8.77 6.25
N SER A 112 2.47 7.90 5.91
CA SER A 112 1.03 8.20 5.93
C SER A 112 0.46 8.10 7.34
N LYS A 113 -0.41 9.04 7.70
CA LYS A 113 -1.16 8.99 8.97
C LYS A 113 -2.34 8.03 8.92
N ASN A 114 -2.93 7.83 7.75
CA ASN A 114 -4.08 6.95 7.56
C ASN A 114 -3.85 6.07 6.33
N ILE A 115 -4.17 4.79 6.43
CA ILE A 115 -4.07 3.85 5.31
C ILE A 115 -5.40 3.13 5.17
N THR A 116 -5.93 3.14 3.95
CA THR A 116 -6.95 2.17 3.53
C THR A 116 -6.26 1.12 2.69
N LEU A 117 -6.18 -0.10 3.20
CA LEU A 117 -5.55 -1.24 2.53
C LEU A 117 -6.63 -2.18 2.01
N SER A 118 -6.65 -2.41 0.70
CA SER A 118 -7.49 -3.41 0.05
C SER A 118 -6.64 -4.60 -0.40
N ILE A 119 -7.00 -5.78 0.09
CA ILE A 119 -6.36 -7.05 -0.22
C ILE A 119 -7.40 -8.13 -0.49
N CYS A 120 -7.13 -9.05 -1.41
CA CYS A 120 -8.09 -10.09 -1.76
C CYS A 120 -8.23 -11.20 -0.71
N ASP A 121 -7.14 -11.51 0.01
CA ASP A 121 -7.13 -12.52 1.07
C ASP A 121 -6.49 -11.99 2.35
N PHE A 122 -7.27 -11.92 3.44
CA PHE A 122 -6.78 -11.48 4.74
C PHE A 122 -5.64 -12.35 5.28
N LYS A 123 -5.55 -13.63 4.87
CA LYS A 123 -4.52 -14.57 5.37
C LYS A 123 -3.10 -14.09 5.05
N ALA A 124 -2.93 -13.31 3.99
CA ALA A 124 -1.65 -12.68 3.66
C ALA A 124 -1.18 -11.65 4.70
N LEU A 125 -2.09 -11.14 5.53
CA LEU A 125 -1.81 -10.21 6.63
C LEU A 125 -1.57 -10.93 7.97
N ILE A 126 -1.65 -12.26 8.03
CA ILE A 126 -1.32 -13.03 9.23
C ILE A 126 0.17 -13.32 9.23
N PHE A 127 0.94 -12.45 9.87
CA PHE A 127 2.39 -12.58 10.00
C PHE A 127 2.76 -13.60 11.09
N PRO A 128 3.58 -14.62 10.79
CA PRO A 128 4.03 -15.59 11.78
C PRO A 128 4.73 -14.93 12.97
N GLU A 129 4.52 -15.46 14.16
CA GLU A 129 5.08 -14.87 15.39
C GLU A 129 6.61 -14.73 15.34
N ASN A 130 7.31 -15.77 14.87
CA ASN A 130 8.77 -15.74 14.71
C ASN A 130 9.22 -14.63 13.73
N PHE A 131 8.43 -14.34 12.69
CA PHE A 131 8.67 -13.22 11.80
C PHE A 131 8.46 -11.88 12.52
N ARG A 132 7.36 -11.73 13.25
CA ARG A 132 7.06 -10.52 14.03
C ARG A 132 8.11 -10.21 15.10
N ARG A 133 8.72 -11.25 15.69
CA ARG A 133 9.83 -11.11 16.64
C ARG A 133 11.17 -10.74 15.98
N ALA A 134 11.38 -11.13 14.73
CA ALA A 134 12.63 -10.89 14.01
C ALA A 134 12.68 -9.54 13.26
N PHE A 135 11.52 -8.94 12.97
CA PHE A 135 11.41 -7.74 12.14
C PHE A 135 10.65 -6.61 12.83
N TYR A 136 11.08 -5.38 12.56
CA TYR A 136 10.34 -4.19 12.98
C TYR A 136 9.04 -4.03 12.20
N PRO A 137 7.98 -3.51 12.83
CA PRO A 137 6.71 -3.31 12.18
C PRO A 137 6.78 -2.22 11.09
N PRO A 138 6.08 -2.39 9.95
CA PRO A 138 6.23 -1.51 8.78
C PRO A 138 5.54 -0.14 8.93
N LEU A 139 4.58 0.03 9.84
CA LEU A 139 3.67 1.20 9.85
C LEU A 139 3.67 1.95 11.19
N LEU A 140 4.85 2.16 11.80
CA LEU A 140 5.02 2.77 13.14
C LEU A 140 4.33 4.14 13.34
N GLY A 141 4.25 4.97 12.30
CA GLY A 141 3.66 6.32 12.37
C GLY A 141 2.15 6.39 12.11
N LEU A 142 1.52 5.25 11.85
CA LEU A 142 0.14 5.19 11.41
C LEU A 142 -0.82 5.49 12.59
N LYS A 143 -1.91 6.20 12.32
CA LYS A 143 -2.98 6.46 13.30
C LYS A 143 -4.19 5.57 13.09
N ASN A 144 -4.60 5.40 11.84
CA ASN A 144 -5.76 4.59 11.47
C ASN A 144 -5.42 3.68 10.29
N LEU A 145 -5.80 2.41 10.42
CA LEU A 145 -5.77 1.42 9.35
C LEU A 145 -7.20 0.95 9.07
N VAL A 146 -7.65 1.15 7.83
CA VAL A 146 -8.90 0.55 7.34
C VAL A 146 -8.52 -0.63 6.46
N LEU A 147 -8.96 -1.83 6.82
CA LEU A 147 -8.74 -3.04 6.02
C LEU A 147 -10.01 -3.38 5.24
N LEU A 148 -9.87 -3.43 3.92
CA LEU A 148 -10.88 -3.89 2.97
C LEU A 148 -10.47 -5.26 2.46
N THR A 149 -11.27 -6.28 2.72
CA THR A 149 -11.01 -7.64 2.22
C THR A 149 -12.28 -8.30 1.70
N ALA A 150 -12.11 -9.19 0.71
CA ALA A 150 -13.22 -9.93 0.11
C ALA A 150 -13.65 -11.13 0.96
N ASN A 151 -12.71 -11.69 1.73
CA ASN A 151 -12.96 -12.74 2.71
C ASN A 151 -12.55 -12.24 4.11
N PHE A 152 -13.37 -12.50 5.12
CA PHE A 152 -13.00 -12.29 6.51
C PHE A 152 -12.80 -13.63 7.22
N PRO A 153 -12.05 -13.62 8.34
CA PRO A 153 -11.97 -14.79 9.21
C PRO A 153 -13.38 -15.26 9.59
N SER A 154 -13.70 -16.51 9.29
CA SER A 154 -14.94 -17.16 9.73
C SER A 154 -14.77 -17.92 11.05
N VAL A 155 -13.53 -18.10 11.49
CA VAL A 155 -13.15 -18.82 12.71
C VAL A 155 -12.38 -17.91 13.66
N GLU A 156 -12.62 -18.06 14.97
CA GLU A 156 -12.03 -17.23 16.03
C GLU A 156 -10.50 -17.23 16.01
N ILE A 157 -9.87 -18.39 15.79
CA ILE A 157 -8.41 -18.53 15.75
C ILE A 157 -7.79 -17.66 14.65
N GLU A 158 -8.39 -17.64 13.46
CA GLU A 158 -7.94 -16.79 12.34
C GLU A 158 -8.15 -15.31 12.64
N SER A 159 -9.27 -14.96 13.30
CA SER A 159 -9.59 -13.60 13.73
C SER A 159 -8.55 -13.07 14.74
N SER A 160 -8.22 -13.86 15.76
CA SER A 160 -7.20 -13.52 16.74
C SER A 160 -5.82 -13.38 16.11
N SER A 161 -5.44 -14.31 15.23
CA SER A 161 -4.15 -14.28 14.53
C SER A 161 -4.01 -13.05 13.62
N LEU A 162 -5.10 -12.65 12.95
CA LEU A 162 -5.15 -11.43 12.15
C LEU A 162 -5.02 -10.19 13.03
N LYS A 163 -5.79 -10.10 14.14
CA LYS A 163 -5.71 -8.96 15.08
C LYS A 163 -4.31 -8.78 15.66
N GLU A 164 -3.65 -9.86 16.07
CA GLU A 164 -2.27 -9.81 16.56
C GLU A 164 -1.28 -9.30 15.50
N SER A 165 -1.48 -9.72 14.26
CA SER A 165 -0.62 -9.30 13.15
C SER A 165 -0.84 -7.84 12.79
N LEU A 166 -2.09 -7.37 12.80
CA LEU A 166 -2.42 -5.96 12.56
C LEU A 166 -1.90 -5.07 13.70
N ALA A 167 -2.06 -5.51 14.96
CA ALA A 167 -1.52 -4.80 16.13
C ALA A 167 0.01 -4.74 16.13
N TRP A 168 0.68 -5.79 15.61
CA TRP A 168 2.11 -5.73 15.36
C TRP A 168 2.43 -4.73 14.26
N MET A 169 1.76 -4.77 13.11
CA MET A 169 2.04 -3.88 11.98
C MET A 169 1.99 -2.39 12.35
N SER A 170 1.02 -2.04 13.21
CA SER A 170 0.91 -0.73 13.84
C SER A 170 0.03 -0.82 15.09
N SER A 171 0.32 -0.01 16.10
CA SER A 171 -0.56 0.20 17.26
C SER A 171 -1.78 1.09 16.95
N SER A 172 -2.08 1.32 15.68
CA SER A 172 -3.20 2.15 15.21
C SER A 172 -4.57 1.58 15.58
N ALA A 173 -5.59 2.44 15.55
CA ALA A 173 -6.96 1.97 15.47
C ALA A 173 -7.17 1.23 14.13
N VAL A 174 -7.82 0.07 14.18
CA VAL A 174 -8.08 -0.78 13.02
C VAL A 174 -9.59 -0.90 12.81
N GLU A 175 -10.04 -0.56 11.62
CA GLU A 175 -11.41 -0.77 11.17
C GLU A 175 -11.44 -1.85 10.08
N LEU A 176 -12.31 -2.84 10.23
CA LEU A 176 -12.46 -3.96 9.29
C LEU A 176 -13.77 -3.79 8.52
N ILE A 177 -13.69 -3.65 7.19
CA ILE A 177 -14.87 -3.43 6.33
C ILE A 177 -14.89 -4.43 5.17
N PRO A 178 -16.00 -5.15 4.91
CA PRO A 178 -16.10 -6.04 3.76
C PRO A 178 -16.16 -5.31 2.43
N ILE A 179 -15.44 -5.81 1.43
CA ILE A 179 -15.48 -5.25 0.07
C ILE A 179 -16.89 -5.31 -0.53
N SER A 180 -17.74 -6.25 -0.11
CA SER A 180 -19.14 -6.36 -0.55
C SER A 180 -20.06 -5.24 -0.04
N VAL A 181 -19.54 -4.30 0.77
CA VAL A 181 -20.28 -3.19 1.39
C VAL A 181 -19.89 -1.83 0.78
N LEU A 182 -19.03 -1.82 -0.25
CA LEU A 182 -18.61 -0.63 -1.02
C LEU A 182 -19.19 -0.64 -2.44
#